data_AF-A0A931VRY4-F1
#
_entry.id   AF-A0A931VRY4-F1
#
_cell.length_a   1.000
_cell.length_b   1.000
_cell.length_c   1.000
_cell.angle_alpha   90.00
_cell.angle_beta   90.00
_cell.angle_gamma   90.00
#
_symmetry.space_group_name_H-M   'P 1'
#
loop_
_entity.id
_entity.type
_entity.pdbx_description
1 polymer ?
#
loop_
_entity_poly.entity_id
_entity_poly.type
_entity_poly.pdbx_seq_one_letter_code
_entity_poly.pdbx_strand_id
1 'polypeptide(L)'
;MTTAPSGVLIRALRLWREILRAVPPLLPLDVPNLQPHVARDLARSSTPPGWILDRMAVSALDDPDLLDLILSHPALPPETVRFLSSVGEQEVLSLLSVRLGLAVRGEMALVGGEGAGEEGVTEEAAGEQVRSALQLVQRLSVGERLRLALRGNKEVRSILIRESSSSPSPIRSGRTF
;
A
#
# COMPACT_ATOMS: atom_id res chain seq x y z
N MET A 1 5.83 17.15 -24.07
CA MET A 1 5.12 15.99 -24.64
C MET A 1 4.32 15.38 -23.50
N THR A 2 3.00 15.51 -23.52
CA THR A 2 2.12 15.05 -22.44
C THR A 2 1.73 13.59 -22.67
N THR A 3 2.29 12.69 -21.87
CA THR A 3 1.93 11.27 -21.85
C THR A 3 0.49 11.13 -21.34
N ALA A 4 -0.37 10.51 -22.14
CA ALA A 4 -1.75 10.28 -21.72
C ALA A 4 -1.79 9.29 -20.56
N PRO A 5 -2.57 9.54 -19.49
CA PRO A 5 -2.63 8.65 -18.33
C PRO A 5 -3.24 7.31 -18.74
N SER A 6 -2.60 6.22 -18.32
CA SER A 6 -3.05 4.86 -18.63
C SER A 6 -4.48 4.61 -18.12
N GLY A 7 -5.27 3.81 -18.84
CA GLY A 7 -6.66 3.52 -18.46
C GLY A 7 -6.83 2.85 -17.09
N VAL A 8 -5.74 2.30 -16.54
CA VAL A 8 -5.66 1.75 -15.19
C VAL A 8 -5.68 2.87 -14.15
N LEU A 9 -4.94 3.95 -14.39
CA LEU A 9 -4.83 5.12 -13.53
C LEU A 9 -6.18 5.85 -13.43
N ILE A 10 -6.89 5.96 -14.56
CA ILE A 10 -8.25 6.54 -14.62
C ILE A 10 -9.25 5.74 -13.78
N ARG A 11 -9.18 4.40 -13.81
CA ARG A 11 -10.07 3.53 -13.02
C ARG A 11 -9.74 3.57 -11.53
N ALA A 12 -8.46 3.58 -11.18
CA ALA A 12 -8.00 3.70 -9.80
C ALA A 12 -8.45 5.03 -9.18
N LEU A 13 -8.24 6.16 -9.88
CA LEU A 13 -8.69 7.48 -9.43
C LEU A 13 -10.21 7.56 -9.24
N ARG A 14 -11.00 6.88 -10.09
CA ARG A 14 -12.46 6.88 -9.98
C ARG A 14 -12.94 6.15 -8.71
N LEU A 15 -12.38 4.97 -8.45
CA LEU A 15 -12.69 4.17 -7.26
C LEU A 15 -12.27 4.89 -5.97
N TRP A 16 -11.12 5.55 -6.03
CA TRP A 16 -10.58 6.29 -4.90
C TRP A 16 -11.42 7.55 -4.59
N ARG A 17 -11.92 8.23 -5.62
CA ARG A 17 -12.87 9.35 -5.49
C ARG A 17 -14.20 8.95 -4.85
N GLU A 18 -14.67 7.71 -5.04
CA GLU A 18 -15.87 7.20 -4.38
C GLU A 18 -15.67 6.98 -2.88
N ILE A 19 -14.48 6.49 -2.48
CA ILE A 19 -14.12 6.29 -1.07
C ILE A 19 -14.13 7.63 -0.31
N LEU A 20 -13.64 8.70 -0.94
CA LEU A 20 -13.52 10.01 -0.29
C LEU A 20 -14.81 10.81 -0.20
N ARG A 21 -15.87 10.40 -0.92
CA ARG A 21 -17.20 10.98 -0.76
C ARG A 21 -17.84 10.65 0.60
N ALA A 22 -17.29 9.70 1.34
CA ALA A 22 -17.78 9.32 2.67
C ALA A 22 -17.25 10.21 3.82
N VAL A 23 -16.35 11.17 3.55
CA VAL A 23 -15.77 12.06 4.58
C VAL A 23 -16.56 13.38 4.64
N PRO A 24 -16.99 13.86 5.83
CA PRO A 24 -17.86 15.03 5.96
C PRO A 24 -17.21 16.34 5.49
N PRO A 25 -17.99 17.33 5.02
CA PRO A 25 -17.48 18.50 4.31
C PRO A 25 -17.01 19.57 5.29
N LEU A 26 -15.74 19.52 5.68
CA LEU A 26 -15.00 20.77 5.92
C LEU A 26 -14.76 21.38 4.53
N LEU A 27 -14.97 22.70 4.37
CA LEU A 27 -14.83 23.46 3.11
C LEU A 27 -13.89 22.74 2.14
N PRO A 28 -14.39 22.26 0.97
CA PRO A 28 -13.61 21.37 0.12
C PRO A 28 -12.39 22.12 -0.35
N LEU A 29 -11.28 21.92 0.37
CA LEU A 29 -9.99 22.41 -0.05
C LEU A 29 -9.73 21.71 -1.37
N ASP A 30 -9.73 22.50 -2.45
CA ASP A 30 -9.55 21.97 -3.80
C ASP A 30 -8.07 21.65 -3.99
N VAL A 31 -7.64 20.56 -3.36
CA VAL A 31 -6.24 20.13 -3.32
C VAL A 31 -5.59 20.07 -4.71
N PRO A 32 -6.28 19.58 -5.77
CA PRO A 32 -5.75 19.63 -7.13
C PRO A 32 -5.43 21.03 -7.67
N ASN A 33 -6.11 22.06 -7.16
CA ASN A 33 -5.98 23.45 -7.60
C ASN A 33 -5.25 24.33 -6.58
N LEU A 34 -4.65 23.73 -5.55
CA LEU A 34 -3.81 24.47 -4.61
C LEU A 34 -2.62 25.08 -5.35
N GLN A 35 -2.34 26.34 -5.05
CA GLN A 35 -1.13 26.97 -5.56
C GLN A 35 0.10 26.22 -5.03
N PRO A 36 1.15 25.99 -5.84
CA PRO A 36 2.27 25.12 -5.46
C PRO A 36 3.02 25.54 -4.19
N HIS A 37 3.04 26.84 -3.86
CA HIS A 37 3.64 27.32 -2.62
C HIS A 37 2.78 26.99 -1.40
N VAL A 38 1.45 27.13 -1.51
CA VAL A 38 0.50 26.77 -0.42
C VAL A 38 0.56 25.27 -0.15
N ALA A 39 0.66 24.44 -1.19
CA ALA A 39 0.85 23.00 -1.03
C ALA A 39 2.15 22.68 -0.27
N ARG A 40 3.26 23.33 -0.61
CA ARG A 40 4.54 23.15 0.10
C ARG A 40 4.47 23.62 1.56
N ASP A 41 3.81 24.75 1.82
CA ASP A 41 3.64 25.28 3.17
C ASP A 41 2.76 24.34 4.03
N LEU A 42 1.69 23.79 3.43
CA LEU A 42 0.84 22.78 4.07
C LEU A 42 1.61 21.50 4.39
N ALA A 43 2.40 20.98 3.45
CA ALA A 43 3.22 19.79 3.64
C ALA A 43 4.30 19.99 4.72
N ARG A 44 4.77 21.22 4.94
CA ARG A 44 5.72 21.56 6.01
C ARG A 44 5.05 21.79 7.37
N SER A 45 3.79 22.22 7.37
CA SER A 45 3.05 22.41 8.61
C SER A 45 2.86 21.06 9.33
N SER A 46 2.94 21.02 10.65
CA SER A 46 2.80 19.76 11.41
C SER A 46 1.35 19.36 11.69
N THR A 47 0.39 20.16 11.22
CA THR A 47 -1.03 20.06 11.55
C THR A 47 -1.97 19.59 10.43
N PRO A 48 -1.55 19.26 9.20
CA PRO A 48 -2.51 18.90 8.17
C PRO A 48 -3.16 17.56 8.55
N PRO A 49 -4.49 17.46 8.46
CA PRO A 49 -5.16 16.19 8.57
C PRO A 49 -4.58 15.19 7.56
N GLY A 50 -4.45 13.92 7.95
CA GLY A 50 -3.92 12.88 7.07
C GLY A 50 -4.65 12.78 5.72
N TRP A 51 -5.95 13.05 5.68
CA TRP A 51 -6.74 13.05 4.44
C TRP A 51 -6.34 14.17 3.46
N ILE A 52 -5.80 15.30 3.94
CA ILE A 52 -5.29 16.37 3.06
C ILE A 52 -3.98 15.93 2.45
N LEU A 53 -3.07 15.37 3.25
CA LEU A 53 -1.79 14.83 2.77
C LEU A 53 -1.99 13.73 1.74
N ASP A 54 -2.97 12.86 2.00
CA ASP A 54 -3.39 11.79 1.11
C ASP A 54 -3.85 12.34 -0.25
N ARG A 55 -4.70 13.37 -0.25
CA ARG A 55 -5.11 14.08 -1.47
C ARG A 55 -3.93 14.75 -2.17
N MET A 56 -3.04 15.38 -1.41
CA MET A 56 -1.88 16.08 -1.94
C MET A 56 -0.90 15.10 -2.60
N ALA A 57 -0.68 13.93 -1.99
CA ALA A 57 0.18 12.88 -2.53
C ALA A 57 -0.32 12.39 -3.89
N VAL A 58 -1.64 12.24 -4.05
CA VAL A 58 -2.25 11.83 -5.32
C VAL A 58 -2.12 12.91 -6.40
N SER A 59 -2.23 14.19 -6.04
CA SER A 59 -2.02 15.29 -7.00
C SER A 59 -0.54 15.58 -7.29
N ALA A 60 0.36 15.23 -6.38
CA ALA A 60 1.79 15.48 -6.48
C ALA A 60 2.56 14.34 -7.17
N LEU A 61 1.87 13.42 -7.85
CA LEU A 61 2.53 12.34 -8.61
C LEU A 61 3.49 12.88 -9.68
N ASP A 62 3.20 14.06 -10.24
CA ASP A 62 4.02 14.74 -11.25
C ASP A 62 5.04 15.74 -10.64
N ASP A 63 5.05 15.94 -9.32
CA ASP A 63 5.97 16.86 -8.61
C ASP A 63 6.75 16.08 -7.52
N PRO A 64 7.92 15.50 -7.86
CA PRO A 64 8.68 14.65 -6.95
C PRO A 64 9.18 15.40 -5.72
N ASP A 65 9.46 16.70 -5.83
CA ASP A 65 9.92 17.53 -4.71
C ASP A 65 8.82 17.71 -3.66
N LEU A 66 7.58 17.96 -4.12
CA LEU A 66 6.43 18.04 -3.23
C LEU A 66 6.11 16.66 -2.64
N LEU A 67 6.24 15.59 -3.43
CA LEU A 67 6.00 14.24 -2.96
C LEU A 67 6.99 13.84 -1.85
N ASP A 68 8.27 14.16 -1.99
CA ASP A 68 9.29 13.88 -0.96
C ASP A 68 8.98 14.59 0.38
N LEU A 69 8.50 15.84 0.31
CA LEU A 69 8.03 16.57 1.47
C LEU A 69 6.83 15.87 2.15
N ILE A 70 5.86 15.40 1.36
CA ILE A 70 4.67 14.71 1.89
C ILE A 70 5.04 13.36 2.50
N LEU A 71 5.93 12.60 1.85
CA LEU A 71 6.44 11.31 2.36
C LEU A 71 7.21 11.45 3.68
N SER A 72 7.82 12.61 3.90
CA SER A 72 8.51 12.92 5.15
C SER A 72 7.55 13.31 6.29
N HIS A 73 6.25 13.45 6.03
CA HIS A 73 5.30 13.93 7.03
C HIS A 73 4.82 12.81 7.98
N PRO A 74 4.88 12.98 9.32
CA PRO A 74 4.57 11.92 10.28
C PRO A 74 3.09 11.52 10.32
N ALA A 75 2.19 12.43 9.93
CA ALA A 75 0.74 12.17 9.87
C ALA A 75 0.26 11.56 8.53
N LEU A 76 1.19 11.14 7.66
CA LEU A 76 0.83 10.53 6.38
C LEU A 76 0.14 9.17 6.63
N PRO A 77 -1.06 8.92 6.07
CA PRO A 77 -1.72 7.63 6.23
C PRO A 77 -0.93 6.50 5.57
N PRO A 78 -0.81 5.33 6.21
CA PRO A 78 -0.13 4.18 5.63
C PRO A 78 -0.85 3.64 4.38
N GLU A 79 -2.15 3.88 4.26
CA GLU A 79 -2.94 3.58 3.06
C GLU A 79 -2.45 4.37 1.85
N THR A 80 -2.06 5.63 2.03
CA THR A 80 -1.51 6.48 0.96
C THR A 80 -0.20 5.90 0.45
N VAL A 81 0.69 5.50 1.35
CA VAL A 81 1.97 4.86 0.98
C VAL A 81 1.73 3.57 0.17
N ARG A 82 0.79 2.72 0.62
CA ARG A 82 0.40 1.51 -0.11
C ARG A 82 -0.16 1.85 -1.49
N PHE A 83 -1.00 2.88 -1.59
CA PHE A 83 -1.54 3.34 -2.86
C PHE A 83 -0.41 3.78 -3.81
N LEU A 84 0.49 4.65 -3.34
CA LEU A 84 1.65 5.12 -4.12
C LEU A 84 2.55 3.96 -4.56
N SER A 85 2.77 2.96 -3.71
CA SER A 85 3.54 1.76 -4.09
C SER A 85 2.87 0.91 -5.19
N SER A 86 1.55 1.02 -5.34
CA SER A 86 0.78 0.24 -6.30
C SER A 86 0.51 0.96 -7.63
N VAL A 87 0.56 2.30 -7.62
CA VAL A 87 0.21 3.14 -8.79
C VAL A 87 1.39 3.98 -9.27
N GLY A 88 2.35 4.28 -8.39
CA GLY A 88 3.47 5.17 -8.68
C GLY A 88 4.40 4.62 -9.75
N GLU A 89 4.93 5.54 -10.57
CA GLU A 89 5.96 5.22 -11.54
C GLU A 89 7.31 4.95 -10.86
N GLN A 90 8.28 4.46 -11.63
CA GLN A 90 9.56 3.99 -11.10
C GLN A 90 10.32 5.07 -10.29
N GLU A 91 10.15 6.35 -10.64
CA GLU A 91 10.70 7.48 -9.88
C GLU A 91 10.06 7.60 -8.48
N VAL A 92 8.73 7.50 -8.40
CA VAL A 92 8.00 7.52 -7.12
C VAL A 92 8.35 6.31 -6.26
N LEU A 93 8.49 5.14 -6.88
CA LEU A 93 8.91 3.91 -6.19
C LEU A 93 10.35 4.04 -5.65
N SER A 94 11.23 4.70 -6.40
CA SER A 94 12.60 4.98 -5.96
C SER A 94 12.60 5.88 -4.73
N LEU A 95 11.82 6.97 -4.72
CA LEU A 95 11.67 7.85 -3.56
C LEU A 95 11.12 7.10 -2.33
N LEU A 96 10.09 6.27 -2.51
CA LEU A 96 9.54 5.44 -1.44
C LEU A 96 10.59 4.49 -0.85
N SER A 97 11.41 3.88 -1.69
CA SER A 97 12.47 2.96 -1.25
C SER A 97 13.56 3.66 -0.45
N VAL A 98 14.01 4.83 -0.91
CA VAL A 98 15.05 5.63 -0.23
C VAL A 98 14.53 6.14 1.10
N ARG A 99 13.28 6.62 1.14
CA ARG A 99 12.77 7.33 2.31
C ARG A 99 12.21 6.43 3.39
N LEU A 100 11.44 5.43 2.99
CA LEU A 100 10.75 4.53 3.93
C LEU A 100 11.50 3.21 4.11
N GLY A 101 12.63 3.00 3.42
CA GLY A 101 13.36 1.73 3.42
C GLY A 101 12.52 0.58 2.88
N LEU A 102 11.44 0.88 2.14
CA LEU A 102 10.55 -0.13 1.60
C LEU A 102 11.21 -0.75 0.38
N ALA A 103 11.61 -2.02 0.50
CA ALA A 103 11.93 -2.84 -0.66
C ALA A 103 10.64 -3.00 -1.48
N VAL A 104 10.46 -2.12 -2.47
CA VAL A 104 9.37 -2.25 -3.43
C VAL A 104 9.65 -3.51 -4.22
N ARG A 105 8.92 -4.57 -3.87
CA ARG A 105 8.98 -5.87 -4.55
C ARG A 105 8.35 -5.72 -5.93
N GLY A 106 9.10 -5.11 -6.85
CA GLY A 106 8.80 -5.14 -8.26
C GLY A 106 8.80 -6.60 -8.70
N GLU A 107 7.66 -7.09 -9.17
CA GLU A 107 7.61 -8.28 -10.02
C GLU A 107 8.37 -7.95 -11.32
N MET A 108 9.69 -8.10 -11.31
CA MET A 108 10.60 -8.46 -12.41
C MET A 108 12.01 -7.95 -12.10
N ALA A 109 12.83 -8.79 -11.47
CA ALA A 109 14.28 -8.83 -11.67
C ALA A 109 14.84 -10.12 -11.05
N LEU A 110 14.69 -11.22 -11.78
CA LEU A 110 15.73 -12.23 -11.83
C LEU A 110 16.80 -11.71 -12.81
N VAL A 111 18.07 -11.96 -12.48
CA VAL A 111 19.30 -11.83 -13.31
C VAL A 111 20.15 -10.57 -13.06
N GLY A 112 21.22 -10.77 -12.26
CA GLY A 112 22.60 -10.48 -12.68
C GLY A 112 23.19 -9.12 -12.34
N GLY A 113 24.15 -9.09 -11.41
CA GLY A 113 25.02 -7.93 -11.21
C GLY A 113 25.83 -7.99 -9.92
N GLU A 114 26.84 -8.85 -9.88
CA GLU A 114 27.95 -8.82 -8.93
C GLU A 114 28.67 -7.46 -8.97
N GLY A 115 29.10 -6.95 -7.82
CA GLY A 115 29.86 -5.69 -7.73
C GLY A 115 30.19 -5.22 -6.32
N ALA A 116 31.07 -5.99 -5.66
CA ALA A 116 31.97 -5.69 -4.54
C ALA A 116 31.93 -4.32 -3.82
N GLY A 117 31.85 -4.39 -2.48
CA GLY A 117 32.20 -3.33 -1.55
C GLY A 117 31.96 -3.75 -0.08
N GLU A 118 32.91 -4.49 0.49
CA GLU A 118 33.08 -4.74 1.94
C GLU A 118 33.13 -3.38 2.69
N GLU A 119 32.75 -3.20 3.96
CA GLU A 119 33.08 -3.96 5.17
C GLU A 119 32.32 -3.28 6.34
N GLY A 120 31.75 -4.03 7.30
CA GLY A 120 31.27 -3.42 8.56
C GLY A 120 30.05 -4.04 9.25
N VAL A 121 30.16 -5.30 9.66
CA VAL A 121 29.62 -5.91 10.89
C VAL A 121 28.34 -5.30 11.52
N THR A 122 27.22 -6.02 11.39
CA THR A 122 26.42 -6.49 12.54
C THR A 122 25.48 -7.62 12.09
N GLU A 123 25.92 -8.86 12.28
CA GLU A 123 25.04 -10.03 12.31
C GLU A 123 24.16 -9.93 13.56
N GLU A 124 22.86 -9.69 13.39
CA GLU A 124 21.78 -10.16 14.30
C GLU A 124 20.40 -9.68 13.78
N ALA A 125 19.84 -10.37 12.77
CA ALA A 125 18.38 -10.35 12.49
C ALA A 125 17.91 -11.30 11.35
N ALA A 126 18.75 -12.17 10.79
CA ALA A 126 18.33 -13.11 9.72
C ALA A 126 17.61 -14.36 10.27
N GLY A 127 16.72 -14.18 11.24
CA GLY A 127 16.01 -15.25 11.96
C GLY A 127 14.49 -15.25 11.76
N GLU A 128 13.92 -14.41 10.89
CA GLU A 128 12.49 -14.48 10.57
C GLU A 128 12.22 -15.61 9.59
N GLN A 129 12.17 -16.80 10.18
CA GLN A 129 11.36 -17.95 9.82
C GLN A 129 10.42 -17.64 8.64
N VAL A 130 10.66 -18.31 7.52
CA VAL A 130 9.69 -18.53 6.45
C VAL A 130 8.48 -19.22 7.08
N ARG A 131 7.59 -18.43 7.69
CA ARG A 131 6.33 -18.93 8.23
C ARG A 131 5.56 -19.48 7.04
N SER A 132 5.19 -20.74 7.11
CA SER A 132 4.40 -21.41 6.07
C SER A 132 3.21 -20.53 5.72
N ALA A 133 2.93 -20.32 4.43
CA ALA A 133 1.86 -19.44 3.96
C ALA A 133 0.50 -19.74 4.66
N LEU A 134 0.29 -20.98 5.11
CA LEU A 134 -0.81 -21.39 5.97
C LEU A 134 -0.89 -20.64 7.31
N GLN A 135 0.22 -20.56 8.04
CA GLN A 135 0.28 -19.87 9.34
C GLN A 135 0.00 -18.38 9.21
N LEU A 136 0.41 -17.79 8.08
CA LEU A 136 0.14 -16.39 7.77
C LEU A 136 -1.35 -16.19 7.48
N VAL A 137 -1.94 -17.03 6.63
CA VAL A 137 -3.37 -16.98 6.28
C VAL A 137 -4.29 -17.16 7.49
N GLN A 138 -3.91 -18.00 8.45
CA GLN A 138 -4.71 -18.25 9.67
C GLN A 138 -4.79 -17.05 10.63
N ARG A 139 -3.84 -16.11 10.55
CA ARG A 139 -3.83 -14.90 11.38
C ARG A 139 -4.57 -13.72 10.76
N LEU A 140 -4.97 -13.84 9.49
CA LEU A 140 -5.63 -12.76 8.76
C LEU A 140 -7.12 -12.69 9.08
N SER A 141 -7.64 -11.46 9.14
CA SER A 141 -9.07 -11.21 9.27
C SER A 141 -9.83 -11.77 8.06
N VAL A 142 -11.14 -12.00 8.21
CA VAL A 142 -11.98 -12.55 7.14
C VAL A 142 -11.91 -11.68 5.88
N GLY A 143 -11.91 -10.36 6.03
CA GLY A 143 -11.80 -9.42 4.91
C GLY A 143 -10.44 -9.51 4.19
N GLU A 144 -9.36 -9.70 4.94
CA GLU A 144 -8.02 -9.86 4.35
C GLU A 144 -7.86 -11.20 3.64
N ARG A 145 -8.41 -12.29 4.20
CA ARG A 145 -8.48 -13.60 3.53
C ARG A 145 -9.26 -13.52 2.22
N LEU A 146 -10.35 -12.77 2.19
CA LEU A 146 -11.15 -12.57 0.97
C LEU A 146 -10.37 -11.79 -0.09
N ARG A 147 -9.64 -10.75 0.30
CA ARG A 147 -8.78 -9.98 -0.60
C ARG A 147 -7.62 -10.84 -1.15
N LEU A 148 -7.03 -11.68 -0.31
CA LEU A 148 -6.01 -12.65 -0.71
C LEU A 148 -6.59 -13.76 -1.62
N ALA A 149 -7.83 -14.17 -1.43
CA ALA A 149 -8.50 -15.11 -2.34
C ALA A 149 -8.73 -14.50 -3.74
N LEU A 150 -9.01 -13.20 -3.81
CA LEU A 150 -9.31 -12.51 -5.07
C LEU A 150 -8.05 -12.07 -5.83
N ARG A 151 -7.00 -11.66 -5.11
CA ARG A 151 -5.76 -11.11 -5.71
C ARG A 151 -4.55 -12.04 -5.60
N GLY A 152 -4.61 -13.09 -4.78
CA GLY A 152 -3.46 -13.93 -4.45
C GLY A 152 -3.14 -15.03 -5.47
N ASN A 153 -1.91 -15.53 -5.37
CA ASN A 153 -1.38 -16.60 -6.20
C ASN A 153 -2.17 -17.91 -6.05
N LYS A 154 -2.05 -18.80 -7.05
CA LYS A 154 -2.79 -20.07 -7.14
C LYS A 154 -2.68 -20.93 -5.86
N GLU A 155 -1.53 -20.90 -5.19
CA GLU A 155 -1.26 -21.64 -3.95
C GLU A 155 -2.04 -21.09 -2.75
N VAL A 156 -2.16 -19.78 -2.62
CA VAL A 156 -2.94 -19.18 -1.52
C VAL A 156 -4.44 -19.45 -1.73
N ARG A 157 -4.91 -19.35 -2.98
CA ARG A 157 -6.29 -19.68 -3.32
C ARG A 157 -6.61 -21.14 -3.03
N SER A 158 -5.71 -22.08 -3.35
CA SER A 158 -5.92 -23.50 -3.06
C SER A 158 -5.94 -23.80 -1.56
N ILE A 159 -5.15 -23.10 -0.75
CA ILE A 159 -5.17 -23.17 0.72
C ILE A 159 -6.52 -22.69 1.27
N LEU A 160 -6.99 -21.52 0.84
CA LEU A 160 -8.25 -20.93 1.31
C LEU A 160 -9.48 -21.77 0.92
N ILE A 161 -9.47 -22.36 -0.28
CA ILE A 161 -10.52 -23.28 -0.74
C ILE A 161 -10.55 -24.55 0.12
N ARG A 162 -9.38 -25.11 0.47
CA ARG A 162 -9.29 -26.30 1.32
C ARG A 162 -9.83 -26.05 2.73
N GLU A 163 -9.49 -24.93 3.38
CA GLU A 163 -10.05 -24.61 4.71
C GLU A 163 -11.57 -24.38 4.68
N SER A 164 -12.10 -23.77 3.61
CA SER A 164 -13.54 -23.52 3.48
C SER A 164 -14.38 -24.81 3.44
N SER A 165 -13.77 -25.92 3.03
CA SER A 165 -14.41 -27.25 3.00
C SER A 165 -14.39 -27.96 4.36
N SER A 166 -13.56 -27.49 5.30
CA SER A 166 -13.57 -27.90 6.70
C SER A 166 -14.59 -27.06 7.48
N SER A 167 -15.85 -27.07 7.06
CA SER A 167 -16.91 -26.60 7.95
C SER A 167 -16.98 -27.54 9.16
N PRO A 168 -16.99 -27.03 10.41
CA PRO A 168 -17.29 -27.88 11.54
C PRO A 168 -18.68 -28.46 11.29
N SER A 169 -18.74 -29.78 11.16
CA SER A 169 -20.00 -30.51 11.05
C SER A 169 -20.90 -30.04 12.18
N PRO A 170 -22.19 -29.74 11.94
CA PRO A 170 -23.09 -29.43 13.04
C PRO A 170 -23.02 -30.60 14.00
N ILE A 171 -22.55 -30.33 15.22
CA ILE A 171 -22.57 -31.30 16.31
C ILE A 171 -24.03 -31.69 16.45
N ARG A 172 -24.36 -32.87 15.91
CA ARG A 172 -25.67 -33.48 16.00
C ARG A 172 -25.85 -33.75 17.49
N SER A 173 -26.52 -32.82 18.17
CA SER A 173 -26.91 -32.93 19.57
C SER A 173 -27.98 -34.01 19.68
N GLY A 174 -27.55 -35.25 19.50
CA GLY A 174 -28.26 -36.43 19.96
C GLY A 174 -27.86 -36.65 21.41
N ARG A 175 -28.69 -36.20 22.35
CA ARG A 175 -28.84 -36.94 23.60
C ARG A 175 -30.24 -36.75 24.18
N THR A 176 -31.03 -37.76 23.89
CA THR A 176 -32.08 -38.33 24.75
C THR A 176 -31.72 -38.25 26.24
N PHE A 177 -32.62 -37.75 27.07
CA PHE A 177 -33.54 -38.56 27.89
C PHE A 177 -34.74 -37.70 28.31
#